data_AF-A0A897N8N6-F1
#
_entry.id   AF-A0A897N8N6-F1
#
_cell.length_a   1.000
_cell.length_b   1.000
_cell.length_c   1.000
_cell.angle_alpha   90.00
_cell.angle_beta   90.00
_cell.angle_gamma   90.00
#
_symmetry.space_group_name_H-M   'P 1'
#
loop_
_entity.id
_entity.type
_entity.pdbx_description
1 polymer ?
#
loop_
_entity_poly.entity_id
_entity_poly.type
_entity_poly.pdbx_seq_one_letter_code
_entity_poly.pdbx_strand_id
1 'polypeptide(L)'
;MSYRIGLVGKPSVGKSTFFNAATMNDVPEGAYPFTTIDPSVGEAYVRVECAAPEFGHTCTPNHGYCADGVRFVPTKLVDVAGLVPGAHEGKGLGNQFLSDLNETDVLVHVVDFTGETDLEGEPTDDHDPREDIDFLENELDMWYLDVLEKGIDRYHTGYHGAERDIEADLAEQLSAFGITEDEIKQVILALDLALDPDTWDAADREALAREIRIRTKPMVVAANKMDTGAAQDNWERVTADPDYDHLTFVPVSAHAEKALKQGDERGVLEYRPGDADFEVTADLPAEKAAGLERIREFVDAYGGTGVQEVLETALFEELGAIAVFPGASSPQDDGTFLQDCFVLPDGSTAEDFAYFLHSDIGDGFLHAHDVRSGRQVGADAELDHRDVIEITTTN
;
A
#
# COMPACT_ATOMS: atom_id res chain seq x y z
N MET A 1 -11.11 -5.66 -7.86
CA MET A 1 -9.93 -4.84 -8.26
C MET A 1 -8.76 -5.25 -7.38
N SER A 2 -7.52 -5.19 -7.86
CA SER A 2 -6.34 -5.37 -6.99
C SER A 2 -5.78 -4.01 -6.61
N TYR A 3 -5.53 -3.82 -5.32
CA TYR A 3 -4.88 -2.63 -4.78
C TYR A 3 -3.49 -2.42 -5.39
N ARG A 4 -3.11 -1.15 -5.49
CA ARG A 4 -1.86 -0.69 -6.05
C ARG A 4 -1.10 0.12 -5.02
N ILE A 5 0.04 -0.41 -4.59
CA ILE A 5 0.95 0.28 -3.69
C ILE A 5 1.90 1.13 -4.54
N GLY A 6 1.93 2.44 -4.29
CA GLY A 6 2.80 3.40 -4.98
C GLY A 6 4.14 3.55 -4.27
N LEU A 7 5.24 3.15 -4.91
CA LEU A 7 6.57 3.34 -4.39
C LEU A 7 7.12 4.70 -4.81
N VAL A 8 7.34 5.58 -3.83
CA VAL A 8 7.85 6.95 -4.02
C VAL A 8 9.16 7.14 -3.28
N GLY A 9 9.95 8.12 -3.71
CA GLY A 9 11.24 8.44 -3.12
C GLY A 9 12.17 9.09 -4.14
N LYS A 10 13.10 9.91 -3.68
CA LYS A 10 14.10 10.57 -4.53
C LYS A 10 15.08 9.56 -5.13
N PRO A 11 15.90 9.95 -6.13
CA PRO A 11 16.95 9.08 -6.67
C PRO A 11 17.93 8.62 -5.57
N SER A 12 18.60 7.48 -5.79
CA SER A 12 19.67 6.96 -4.92
C SER A 12 19.29 6.51 -3.49
N VAL A 13 18.03 6.65 -3.04
CA VAL A 13 17.57 6.16 -1.71
C VAL A 13 17.44 4.65 -1.60
N GLY A 14 17.55 3.94 -2.72
CA GLY A 14 17.33 2.50 -2.79
C GLY A 14 15.93 2.09 -3.28
N LYS A 15 15.12 3.01 -3.81
CA LYS A 15 13.80 2.75 -4.40
C LYS A 15 13.80 1.58 -5.40
N SER A 16 14.69 1.59 -6.40
CA SER A 16 14.77 0.48 -7.36
C SER A 16 15.28 -0.82 -6.74
N THR A 17 16.10 -0.75 -5.68
CA THR A 17 16.52 -1.95 -4.95
C THR A 17 15.35 -2.53 -4.18
N PHE A 18 14.56 -1.68 -3.52
CA PHE A 18 13.32 -2.04 -2.83
C PHE A 18 12.33 -2.67 -3.82
N PHE A 19 12.05 -2.02 -4.95
CA PHE A 19 11.13 -2.53 -5.96
C PHE A 19 11.52 -3.94 -6.43
N ASN A 20 12.80 -4.17 -6.72
CA ASN A 20 13.29 -5.50 -7.12
C ASN A 20 13.28 -6.53 -5.97
N ALA A 21 13.40 -6.08 -4.72
CA ALA A 21 13.36 -6.94 -3.55
C ALA A 21 11.91 -7.35 -3.21
N ALA A 22 10.97 -6.40 -3.32
CA ALA A 22 9.56 -6.60 -3.09
C ALA A 22 8.89 -7.44 -4.19
N THR A 23 9.30 -7.25 -5.45
CA THR A 23 8.76 -8.00 -6.58
C THR A 23 9.45 -9.36 -6.72
N MET A 24 8.69 -10.39 -7.08
CA MET A 24 9.28 -11.64 -7.55
C MET A 24 9.39 -11.53 -9.07
N ASN A 25 10.61 -11.32 -9.60
CA ASN A 25 10.86 -11.35 -11.05
C ASN A 25 10.89 -12.79 -11.59
N ASP A 26 9.89 -13.59 -11.24
CA ASP A 26 9.49 -14.78 -11.98
C ASP A 26 8.09 -14.48 -12.54
N VAL A 27 8.00 -13.55 -13.50
CA VAL A 27 6.82 -13.48 -14.36
C VAL A 27 6.88 -14.75 -15.23
N PRO A 28 5.98 -15.73 -15.04
CA PRO A 28 5.93 -16.87 -15.95
C PRO A 28 5.47 -16.32 -17.30
N GLU A 29 6.17 -16.69 -18.38
CA GLU A 29 5.68 -16.53 -19.75
C GLU A 29 4.31 -17.23 -19.87
N GLY A 30 3.20 -16.53 -19.62
CA GLY A 30 1.87 -17.13 -19.79
C GLY A 30 0.66 -16.56 -19.05
N ALA A 31 0.77 -15.58 -18.15
CA ALA A 31 -0.40 -15.03 -17.45
C ALA A 31 -0.98 -13.78 -18.13
N TYR A 32 -2.18 -13.93 -18.71
CA TYR A 32 -3.10 -12.93 -19.29
C TYR A 32 -2.82 -12.37 -20.71
N PRO A 33 -3.70 -12.64 -21.72
CA PRO A 33 -3.54 -12.17 -23.10
C PRO A 33 -3.77 -10.67 -23.37
N PHE A 34 -3.84 -9.80 -22.36
CA PHE A 34 -4.26 -8.40 -22.57
C PHE A 34 -3.57 -7.32 -21.72
N THR A 35 -2.53 -7.64 -20.94
CA THR A 35 -1.83 -6.62 -20.16
C THR A 35 -0.70 -6.00 -20.97
N THR A 36 -0.85 -4.74 -21.35
CA THR A 36 0.31 -3.89 -21.68
C THR A 36 1.18 -3.85 -20.43
N ILE A 37 2.35 -4.51 -20.46
CA ILE A 37 3.30 -4.48 -19.34
C ILE A 37 3.89 -3.08 -19.31
N ASP A 38 3.35 -2.25 -18.44
CA ASP A 38 4.01 -1.01 -18.05
C ASP A 38 5.26 -1.40 -17.24
N PRO A 39 6.47 -1.02 -17.66
CA PRO A 39 7.71 -1.37 -16.95
C PRO A 39 7.77 -0.82 -15.51
N SER A 40 6.88 0.10 -15.14
CA SER A 40 6.75 0.62 -13.78
C SER A 40 5.89 -0.23 -12.85
N VAL A 41 5.15 -1.24 -13.32
CA VAL A 41 4.26 -2.05 -12.48
C VAL A 41 4.79 -3.45 -12.29
N GLY A 42 5.03 -3.85 -11.04
CA GLY A 42 5.48 -5.17 -10.63
C GLY A 42 4.44 -5.92 -9.80
N GLU A 43 4.56 -7.25 -9.79
CA GLU A 43 3.77 -8.12 -8.91
C GLU A 43 4.53 -8.35 -7.61
N ALA A 44 3.92 -7.92 -6.51
CA ALA A 44 4.38 -8.15 -5.15
C ALA A 44 3.36 -9.01 -4.39
N TYR A 45 3.64 -9.33 -3.14
CA TYR A 45 2.76 -10.12 -2.31
C TYR A 45 2.62 -9.50 -0.93
N VAL A 46 1.47 -9.71 -0.31
CA VAL A 46 1.24 -9.46 1.13
C VAL A 46 0.94 -10.78 1.82
N ARG A 47 1.43 -10.96 3.05
CA ARG A 47 1.18 -12.17 3.81
C ARG A 47 -0.12 -12.05 4.60
N VAL A 48 -0.85 -13.14 4.59
CA VAL A 48 -2.06 -13.34 5.39
C VAL A 48 -1.96 -14.73 6.02
N GLU A 49 -2.23 -14.86 7.31
CA GLU A 49 -2.32 -16.18 7.93
C GLU A 49 -3.46 -16.96 7.25
N CYS A 50 -3.13 -18.11 6.69
CA CYS A 50 -4.05 -18.90 5.89
C CYS A 50 -5.15 -19.48 6.77
N ALA A 51 -6.40 -19.38 6.31
CA ALA A 51 -7.53 -19.99 7.02
C ALA A 51 -7.62 -21.52 6.83
N ALA A 52 -7.03 -22.10 5.79
CA ALA A 52 -7.21 -23.53 5.46
C ALA A 52 -6.79 -24.51 6.57
N PRO A 53 -5.66 -24.30 7.30
CA PRO A 53 -5.29 -25.14 8.43
C PRO A 53 -6.33 -25.18 9.55
N GLU A 54 -7.12 -24.11 9.74
CA GLU A 54 -8.18 -24.04 10.77
C GLU A 54 -9.30 -25.06 10.51
N PHE A 55 -9.47 -25.47 9.26
CA PHE A 55 -10.47 -26.45 8.82
C PHE A 55 -9.87 -27.82 8.48
N GLY A 56 -8.58 -28.05 8.77
CA GLY A 56 -7.91 -29.32 8.48
C GLY A 56 -7.68 -29.58 6.98
N HIS A 57 -7.72 -28.55 6.15
CA HIS A 57 -7.46 -28.63 4.71
C HIS A 57 -6.07 -28.10 4.36
N THR A 58 -5.51 -28.64 3.28
CA THR A 58 -4.28 -28.11 2.67
C THR A 58 -4.65 -27.01 1.69
N CYS A 59 -3.92 -25.89 1.73
CA CYS A 59 -4.17 -24.76 0.87
C CYS A 59 -3.60 -24.96 -0.54
N THR A 60 -4.42 -24.73 -1.57
CA THR A 60 -4.09 -24.88 -3.00
C THR A 60 -4.51 -23.62 -3.77
N PRO A 61 -3.76 -22.50 -3.61
CA PRO A 61 -4.11 -21.22 -4.23
C PRO A 61 -4.37 -21.30 -5.74
N ASN A 62 -5.41 -20.62 -6.23
CA ASN A 62 -5.51 -20.28 -7.66
C ASN A 62 -4.59 -19.10 -8.01
N HIS A 63 -4.40 -18.19 -7.05
CA HIS A 63 -3.58 -16.99 -7.19
C HIS A 63 -2.58 -16.87 -6.04
N GLY A 64 -1.36 -16.46 -6.37
CA GLY A 64 -0.22 -16.44 -5.45
C GLY A 64 0.15 -17.84 -4.95
N TYR A 65 0.64 -17.93 -3.72
CA TYR A 65 1.08 -19.19 -3.14
C TYR A 65 0.83 -19.26 -1.63
N CYS A 66 0.96 -20.46 -1.06
CA CYS A 66 0.85 -20.69 0.37
C CYS A 66 2.04 -21.52 0.83
N ALA A 67 2.73 -21.07 1.88
CA ALA A 67 3.88 -21.75 2.47
C ALA A 67 3.74 -21.75 4.00
N ASP A 68 3.81 -22.93 4.62
CA ASP A 68 3.75 -23.12 6.08
C ASP A 68 2.63 -22.35 6.79
N GLY A 69 1.41 -22.43 6.24
CA GLY A 69 0.24 -21.77 6.83
C GLY A 69 0.16 -20.27 6.56
N VAL A 70 1.05 -19.70 5.75
CA VAL A 70 1.02 -18.29 5.34
C VAL A 70 0.66 -18.19 3.85
N ARG A 71 -0.39 -17.42 3.55
CA ARG A 71 -0.86 -17.11 2.20
C ARG A 71 -0.18 -15.83 1.72
N PHE A 72 0.40 -15.88 0.52
CA PHE A 72 0.94 -14.74 -0.19
C PHE A 72 -0.08 -14.29 -1.24
N VAL A 73 -0.79 -13.20 -0.94
CA VAL A 73 -1.84 -12.66 -1.81
C VAL A 73 -1.20 -11.68 -2.80
N PRO A 74 -1.39 -11.84 -4.11
CA PRO A 74 -0.80 -10.93 -5.09
C PRO A 74 -1.33 -9.50 -4.92
N THR A 75 -0.42 -8.54 -4.94
CA THR A 75 -0.70 -7.10 -4.95
C THR A 75 0.14 -6.41 -6.02
N LYS A 76 -0.31 -5.25 -6.51
CA LYS A 76 0.46 -4.49 -7.51
C LYS A 76 1.37 -3.49 -6.80
N LEU A 77 2.63 -3.48 -7.17
CA LEU A 77 3.58 -2.45 -6.77
C LEU A 77 3.87 -1.56 -7.99
N VAL A 78 3.66 -0.26 -7.85
CA VAL A 78 3.87 0.73 -8.90
C VAL A 78 5.10 1.55 -8.54
N ASP A 79 6.14 1.50 -9.38
CA ASP A 79 7.32 2.36 -9.27
C ASP A 79 6.98 3.76 -9.78
N VAL A 80 6.53 4.63 -8.88
CA VAL A 80 6.17 5.99 -9.24
C VAL A 80 7.45 6.76 -9.57
N ALA A 81 7.46 7.49 -10.69
CA ALA A 81 8.62 8.29 -11.09
C ALA A 81 9.05 9.24 -9.95
N GLY A 82 10.35 9.47 -9.78
CA GLY A 82 10.83 10.35 -8.71
C GLY A 82 10.33 11.78 -8.89
N LEU A 83 9.85 12.40 -7.80
CA LEU A 83 9.53 13.82 -7.79
C LEU A 83 10.81 14.63 -7.91
N VAL A 84 10.78 15.62 -8.81
CA VAL A 84 11.81 16.66 -8.91
C VAL A 84 11.24 17.92 -8.27
N PRO A 85 12.03 18.69 -7.49
CA PRO A 85 11.57 19.94 -6.87
C PRO A 85 10.82 20.88 -7.82
N GLY A 86 9.63 21.33 -7.38
CA GLY A 86 8.74 22.19 -8.17
C GLY A 86 8.06 21.44 -9.33
N ALA A 87 7.68 20.18 -9.12
CA ALA A 87 6.90 19.41 -10.09
C ALA A 87 5.48 19.96 -10.24
N HIS A 88 4.89 20.46 -9.15
CA HIS A 88 3.59 21.14 -9.14
C HIS A 88 3.57 22.42 -10.01
N GLU A 89 4.72 23.10 -10.19
CA GLU A 89 4.84 24.32 -11.01
C GLU A 89 4.75 24.09 -12.54
N GLY A 90 4.41 22.88 -13.01
CA GLY A 90 4.11 22.62 -14.41
C GLY A 90 5.32 22.38 -15.33
N LYS A 91 6.47 21.96 -14.80
CA LYS A 91 7.72 21.68 -15.57
C LYS A 91 7.68 20.42 -16.45
N GLY A 92 6.49 19.90 -16.79
CA GLY A 92 6.27 18.84 -17.78
C GLY A 92 6.45 17.40 -17.30
N LEU A 93 7.13 17.16 -16.18
CA LEU A 93 7.23 15.83 -15.53
C LEU A 93 6.10 15.57 -14.51
N GLY A 94 5.46 16.63 -14.00
CA GLY A 94 4.40 16.52 -12.98
C GLY A 94 3.18 15.71 -13.45
N ASN A 95 2.69 15.90 -14.67
CA ASN A 95 1.45 15.23 -15.10
C ASN A 95 1.56 13.70 -15.19
N GLN A 96 2.74 13.16 -15.52
CA GLN A 96 2.94 11.70 -15.54
C GLN A 96 3.04 11.15 -14.12
N PHE A 97 3.85 11.80 -13.26
CA PHE A 97 3.92 11.49 -11.83
C PHE A 97 2.54 11.44 -11.18
N LEU A 98 1.72 12.45 -11.46
CA LEU A 98 0.36 12.54 -10.92
C LEU A 98 -0.56 11.47 -11.49
N SER A 99 -0.41 11.09 -12.76
CA SER A 99 -1.15 9.96 -13.32
C SER A 99 -0.82 8.66 -12.60
N ASP A 100 0.48 8.40 -12.39
CA ASP A 100 0.95 7.19 -11.71
C ASP A 100 0.51 7.19 -10.24
N LEU A 101 0.58 8.36 -9.57
CA LEU A 101 0.12 8.55 -8.20
C LEU A 101 -1.41 8.40 -8.07
N ASN A 102 -2.18 8.94 -9.01
CA ASN A 102 -3.64 8.79 -9.07
C ASN A 102 -4.03 7.31 -9.11
N GLU A 103 -3.26 6.50 -9.82
CA GLU A 103 -3.50 5.08 -9.96
C GLU A 103 -3.11 4.25 -8.72
N THR A 104 -2.52 4.83 -7.68
CA THR A 104 -2.11 4.10 -6.45
C THR A 104 -3.06 4.35 -5.30
N ASP A 105 -3.32 3.37 -4.45
CA ASP A 105 -4.27 3.50 -3.33
C ASP A 105 -3.57 3.92 -2.02
N VAL A 106 -2.31 3.50 -1.85
CA VAL A 106 -1.47 3.82 -0.69
C VAL A 106 -0.03 4.01 -1.15
N LEU A 107 0.73 4.85 -0.45
CA LEU A 107 2.13 5.14 -0.78
C LEU A 107 3.11 4.49 0.20
N VAL A 108 4.23 4.01 -0.35
CA VAL A 108 5.42 3.66 0.42
C VAL A 108 6.52 4.65 0.04
N HIS A 109 6.87 5.53 0.97
CA HIS A 109 7.94 6.51 0.80
C HIS A 109 9.27 5.91 1.25
N VAL A 110 10.12 5.54 0.29
CA VAL A 110 11.48 5.05 0.56
C VAL A 110 12.39 6.23 0.82
N VAL A 111 12.90 6.32 2.04
CA VAL A 111 13.78 7.41 2.50
C VAL A 111 15.14 6.85 2.88
N ASP A 112 16.19 7.56 2.51
CA ASP A 112 17.56 7.22 2.90
C ASP A 112 17.87 7.71 4.31
N PHE A 113 17.77 6.81 5.30
CA PHE A 113 17.98 7.22 6.68
C PHE A 113 19.45 7.47 7.02
N THR A 114 20.42 7.12 6.16
CA THR A 114 21.84 7.41 6.46
C THR A 114 22.16 8.90 6.39
N GLY A 115 21.34 9.69 5.68
CA GLY A 115 21.65 11.11 5.42
C GLY A 115 22.82 11.30 4.45
N GLU A 116 23.20 10.25 3.70
CA GLU A 116 24.33 10.31 2.76
C GLU A 116 23.92 10.74 1.34
N THR A 117 22.64 11.05 1.12
CA THR A 117 22.13 11.57 -0.15
C THR A 117 21.31 12.84 0.06
N ASP A 118 21.54 13.86 -0.77
CA ASP A 118 20.75 15.11 -0.77
C ASP A 118 19.43 14.96 -1.54
N LEU A 119 18.62 16.02 -1.65
CA LEU A 119 17.32 16.00 -2.34
C LEU A 119 17.40 15.62 -3.84
N GLU A 120 18.56 15.83 -4.48
CA GLU A 120 18.79 15.47 -5.89
C GLU A 120 19.25 14.02 -6.03
N GLY A 121 19.52 13.34 -4.92
CA GLY A 121 20.05 11.98 -4.85
C GLY A 121 21.56 11.92 -5.05
N GLU A 122 22.26 13.05 -4.90
CA GLU A 122 23.70 13.13 -4.97
C GLU A 122 24.34 12.87 -3.59
N PRO A 123 25.55 12.31 -3.54
CA PRO A 123 26.22 12.04 -2.27
C PRO A 123 26.48 13.31 -1.46
N THR A 124 26.14 13.28 -0.18
CA THR A 124 26.41 14.35 0.79
C THR A 124 26.88 13.74 2.11
N ASP A 125 27.55 14.55 2.93
CA ASP A 125 28.06 14.13 4.25
C ASP A 125 27.09 14.49 5.38
N ASP A 126 26.06 15.31 5.10
CA ASP A 126 25.13 15.86 6.09
C ASP A 126 23.80 16.17 5.41
N HIS A 127 22.80 15.31 5.62
CA HIS A 127 21.42 15.51 5.17
C HIS A 127 20.46 14.95 6.21
N ASP A 128 19.42 15.70 6.56
CA ASP A 128 18.40 15.25 7.49
C ASP A 128 17.31 14.48 6.73
N PRO A 129 17.04 13.19 7.03
CA PRO A 129 15.98 12.44 6.36
C PRO A 129 14.59 13.09 6.43
N ARG A 130 14.36 13.93 7.45
CA ARG A 130 13.13 14.74 7.58
C ARG A 130 12.91 15.69 6.41
N GLU A 131 13.98 16.24 5.84
CA GLU A 131 13.86 17.12 4.68
C GLU A 131 13.29 16.39 3.47
N ASP A 132 13.58 15.09 3.31
CA ASP A 132 12.99 14.28 2.22
C ASP A 132 11.50 14.03 2.44
N ILE A 133 11.12 13.73 3.69
CA ILE A 133 9.73 13.49 4.11
C ILE A 133 8.90 14.75 3.90
N ASP A 134 9.36 15.87 4.48
CA ASP A 134 8.70 17.17 4.36
C ASP A 134 8.58 17.59 2.90
N PHE A 135 9.62 17.37 2.09
CA PHE A 135 9.59 17.70 0.68
C PHE A 135 8.47 16.96 -0.06
N LEU A 136 8.34 15.64 0.13
CA LEU A 136 7.27 14.87 -0.51
C LEU A 136 5.89 15.32 -0.04
N GLU A 137 5.69 15.46 1.28
CA GLU A 137 4.40 15.87 1.84
C GLU A 137 3.96 17.25 1.30
N ASN A 138 4.88 18.21 1.29
CA ASN A 138 4.59 19.56 0.80
C ASN A 138 4.25 19.55 -0.71
N GLU A 139 4.99 18.81 -1.54
CA GLU A 139 4.68 18.73 -2.98
C GLU A 139 3.30 18.09 -3.22
N LEU A 140 2.92 17.07 -2.45
CA LEU A 140 1.59 16.47 -2.52
C LEU A 140 0.51 17.46 -2.07
N ASP A 141 0.70 18.14 -0.93
CA ASP A 141 -0.26 19.10 -0.39
C ASP A 141 -0.51 20.27 -1.34
N MET A 142 0.55 20.85 -1.90
CA MET A 142 0.44 21.93 -2.87
C MET A 142 -0.29 21.50 -4.14
N TRP A 143 -0.11 20.25 -4.55
CA TRP A 143 -0.84 19.72 -5.69
C TRP A 143 -2.33 19.48 -5.38
N TYR A 144 -2.66 18.93 -4.21
CA TYR A 144 -4.05 18.82 -3.78
C TYR A 144 -4.72 20.19 -3.70
N LEU A 145 -3.98 21.21 -3.26
CA LEU A 145 -4.44 22.60 -3.26
C LEU A 145 -4.73 23.08 -4.68
N ASP A 146 -3.84 22.87 -5.65
CA ASP A 146 -4.08 23.23 -7.06
C ASP A 146 -5.33 22.54 -7.65
N VAL A 147 -5.63 21.32 -7.22
CA VAL A 147 -6.83 20.58 -7.66
C VAL A 147 -8.08 21.12 -6.97
N LEU A 148 -7.99 21.40 -5.66
CA LEU A 148 -9.04 21.99 -4.84
C LEU A 148 -9.44 23.37 -5.37
N GLU A 149 -8.47 24.23 -5.68
CA GLU A 149 -8.70 25.58 -6.23
C GLU A 149 -9.46 25.54 -7.55
N LYS A 150 -9.14 24.59 -8.45
CA LYS A 150 -9.90 24.37 -9.69
C LYS A 150 -11.35 23.94 -9.42
N GLY A 151 -11.56 23.16 -8.36
CA GLY A 151 -12.90 22.77 -7.90
C GLY A 151 -13.70 23.98 -7.40
N ILE A 152 -13.07 24.83 -6.59
CA ILE A 152 -13.65 26.09 -6.10
C ILE A 152 -13.98 27.04 -7.27
N ASP A 153 -13.09 27.18 -8.25
CA ASP A 153 -13.34 27.99 -9.45
C ASP A 153 -14.52 27.46 -10.27
N ARG A 154 -14.66 26.13 -10.38
CA ARG A 154 -15.83 25.49 -11.03
C ARG A 154 -17.11 25.79 -10.27
N TYR A 155 -17.08 25.76 -8.94
CA TYR A 155 -18.21 26.12 -8.10
C TYR A 155 -18.66 27.56 -8.39
N HIS A 156 -17.73 28.53 -8.40
CA HIS A 156 -18.03 29.94 -8.66
C HIS A 156 -18.51 30.22 -10.09
N THR A 157 -17.99 29.51 -11.09
CA THR A 157 -18.31 29.73 -12.51
C THR A 157 -19.54 28.95 -13.00
N GLY A 158 -20.07 28.05 -12.18
CA GLY A 158 -21.24 27.25 -12.47
C GLY A 158 -22.52 28.05 -12.69
N TYR A 159 -23.44 27.50 -13.49
CA TYR A 159 -24.73 28.14 -13.77
C TYR A 159 -25.60 28.16 -12.50
N HIS A 160 -26.00 29.35 -12.02
CA HIS A 160 -26.76 29.59 -10.78
C HIS A 160 -28.23 29.07 -10.78
N GLY A 161 -28.55 28.01 -11.55
CA GLY A 161 -29.91 27.52 -11.76
C GLY A 161 -30.38 26.46 -10.74
N ALA A 162 -29.47 25.85 -9.99
CA ALA A 162 -29.74 24.91 -8.92
C ALA A 162 -28.90 25.29 -7.69
N GLU A 163 -29.38 24.97 -6.48
CA GLU A 163 -28.54 24.95 -5.28
C GLU A 163 -27.35 24.03 -5.59
N ARG A 164 -26.14 24.58 -5.62
CA ARG A 164 -24.92 23.81 -5.79
C ARG A 164 -24.29 23.66 -4.42
N ASP A 165 -24.00 22.42 -4.08
CA ASP A 165 -23.29 22.04 -2.88
C ASP A 165 -21.80 21.98 -3.23
N ILE A 166 -20.97 22.72 -2.48
CA ILE A 166 -19.53 22.80 -2.76
C ILE A 166 -18.89 21.41 -2.68
N GLU A 167 -19.35 20.58 -1.74
CA GLU A 167 -18.93 19.21 -1.58
C GLU A 167 -19.09 18.37 -2.86
N ALA A 168 -20.15 18.59 -3.64
CA ALA A 168 -20.41 17.86 -4.88
C ALA A 168 -19.43 18.28 -6.00
N ASP A 169 -19.18 19.58 -6.14
CA ASP A 169 -18.23 20.11 -7.14
C ASP A 169 -16.79 19.67 -6.82
N LEU A 170 -16.42 19.67 -5.54
CA LEU A 170 -15.12 19.18 -5.09
C LEU A 170 -14.99 17.66 -5.27
N ALA A 171 -16.05 16.89 -4.99
CA ALA A 171 -16.05 15.43 -5.17
C ALA A 171 -15.90 15.04 -6.64
N GLU A 172 -16.59 15.74 -7.55
CA GLU A 172 -16.38 15.54 -8.98
C GLU A 172 -14.94 15.89 -9.40
N GLN A 173 -14.37 16.96 -8.85
CA GLN A 173 -13.01 17.37 -9.17
C GLN A 173 -11.94 16.40 -8.63
N LEU A 174 -12.20 15.78 -7.48
CA LEU A 174 -11.31 14.88 -6.77
C LEU A 174 -11.70 13.40 -6.94
N SER A 175 -12.63 13.07 -7.84
CA SER A 175 -13.15 11.70 -7.98
C SER A 175 -12.08 10.68 -8.35
N ALA A 176 -10.99 11.13 -8.99
CA ALA A 176 -9.83 10.29 -9.32
C ALA A 176 -9.09 9.78 -8.06
N PHE A 177 -9.31 10.40 -6.90
CA PHE A 177 -8.76 10.01 -5.60
C PHE A 177 -9.68 9.08 -4.80
N GLY A 178 -10.85 8.74 -5.34
CA GLY A 178 -11.81 7.88 -4.67
C GLY A 178 -12.62 8.53 -3.55
N ILE A 179 -12.49 9.86 -3.34
CA ILE A 179 -13.26 10.57 -2.32
C ILE A 179 -14.67 10.92 -2.80
N THR A 180 -15.65 10.69 -1.91
CA THR A 180 -17.07 10.94 -2.13
C THR A 180 -17.52 12.31 -1.63
N GLU A 181 -18.72 12.73 -2.05
CA GLU A 181 -19.35 13.97 -1.58
C GLU A 181 -19.53 13.99 -0.05
N ASP A 182 -19.99 12.88 0.53
CA ASP A 182 -20.19 12.75 1.98
C ASP A 182 -18.86 12.84 2.74
N GLU A 183 -17.78 12.24 2.22
CA GLU A 183 -16.45 12.32 2.82
C GLU A 183 -15.89 13.74 2.76
N ILE A 184 -16.02 14.44 1.62
CA ILE A 184 -15.59 15.84 1.51
C ILE A 184 -16.35 16.70 2.51
N LYS A 185 -17.67 16.53 2.60
CA LYS A 185 -18.50 17.24 3.56
C LYS A 185 -18.02 17.00 5.00
N GLN A 186 -17.72 15.74 5.35
CA GLN A 186 -17.17 15.40 6.67
C GLN A 186 -15.82 16.06 6.93
N VAL A 187 -14.92 16.10 5.94
CA VAL A 187 -13.62 16.76 6.07
C VAL A 187 -13.79 18.25 6.32
N ILE A 188 -14.59 18.95 5.51
CA ILE A 188 -14.85 20.39 5.65
C ILE A 188 -15.35 20.70 7.06
N LEU A 189 -16.34 19.95 7.54
CA LEU A 189 -16.94 20.15 8.86
C LEU A 189 -15.99 19.78 10.01
N ALA A 190 -15.12 18.78 9.83
CA ALA A 190 -14.12 18.40 10.84
C ALA A 190 -13.05 19.48 11.03
N LEU A 191 -12.80 20.30 10.00
CA LEU A 191 -11.91 21.46 10.05
C LEU A 191 -12.63 22.74 10.51
N ASP A 192 -13.86 22.63 11.05
CA ASP A 192 -14.69 23.77 11.48
C ASP A 192 -14.97 24.80 10.36
N LEU A 193 -14.90 24.38 9.09
CA LEU A 193 -15.18 25.22 7.93
C LEU A 193 -16.68 25.19 7.59
N ALA A 194 -17.21 26.31 7.11
CA ALA A 194 -18.56 26.34 6.54
C ALA A 194 -18.57 25.67 5.16
N LEU A 195 -19.71 25.12 4.73
CA LEU A 195 -19.93 24.64 3.35
C LEU A 195 -20.14 25.84 2.39
N ASP A 196 -19.23 26.80 2.45
CA ASP A 196 -19.20 28.02 1.67
C ASP A 196 -17.75 28.43 1.42
N PRO A 197 -17.21 28.21 0.20
CA PRO A 197 -15.80 28.47 -0.10
C PRO A 197 -15.40 29.95 -0.05
N ASP A 198 -16.37 30.87 -0.09
CA ASP A 198 -16.11 32.31 0.07
C ASP A 198 -15.68 32.67 1.51
N THR A 199 -15.93 31.75 2.46
CA THR A 199 -15.51 31.93 3.87
C THR A 199 -14.10 31.43 4.15
N TRP A 200 -13.51 30.63 3.24
CA TRP A 200 -12.21 29.99 3.45
C TRP A 200 -11.07 30.93 3.02
N ASP A 201 -10.15 31.19 3.95
CA ASP A 201 -8.91 31.88 3.63
C ASP A 201 -7.87 30.92 3.00
N ALA A 202 -6.64 31.40 2.77
CA ALA A 202 -5.59 30.58 2.16
C ALA A 202 -5.16 29.42 3.05
N ALA A 203 -5.09 29.63 4.37
CA ALA A 203 -4.69 28.60 5.32
C ALA A 203 -5.78 27.52 5.45
N ASP A 204 -7.06 27.93 5.42
CA ASP A 204 -8.18 26.99 5.41
C ASP A 204 -8.15 26.05 4.20
N ARG A 205 -7.82 26.60 3.01
CA ARG A 205 -7.71 25.81 1.77
C ARG A 205 -6.53 24.85 1.79
N GLU A 206 -5.38 25.32 2.28
CA GLU A 206 -4.19 24.47 2.47
C GLU A 206 -4.48 23.33 3.45
N ALA A 207 -5.13 23.62 4.58
CA ALA A 207 -5.51 22.61 5.57
C ALA A 207 -6.51 21.60 4.99
N LEU A 208 -7.51 22.07 4.25
CA LEU A 208 -8.48 21.21 3.58
C LEU A 208 -7.82 20.30 2.54
N ALA A 209 -6.92 20.85 1.72
CA ALA A 209 -6.16 20.09 0.73
C ALA A 209 -5.30 18.99 1.39
N ARG A 210 -4.58 19.34 2.46
CA ARG A 210 -3.76 18.40 3.23
C ARG A 210 -4.58 17.29 3.88
N GLU A 211 -5.70 17.63 4.50
CA GLU A 211 -6.57 16.63 5.16
C GLU A 211 -7.20 15.67 4.14
N ILE A 212 -7.62 16.18 2.98
CA ILE A 212 -8.08 15.33 1.86
C ILE A 212 -6.93 14.39 1.43
N ARG A 213 -5.73 14.92 1.21
CA ARG A 213 -4.54 14.14 0.82
C ARG A 213 -4.26 13.00 1.79
N ILE A 214 -4.27 13.28 3.10
CA ILE A 214 -3.98 12.28 4.14
C ILE A 214 -4.99 11.13 4.07
N ARG A 215 -6.28 11.43 3.89
CA ARG A 215 -7.34 10.41 3.82
C ARG A 215 -7.34 9.60 2.53
N THR A 216 -7.06 10.24 1.40
CA THR A 216 -7.17 9.59 0.08
C THR A 216 -5.87 8.95 -0.40
N LYS A 217 -4.72 9.37 0.17
CA LYS A 217 -3.38 8.85 -0.13
C LYS A 217 -2.60 8.68 1.17
N PRO A 218 -3.01 7.71 2.01
CA PRO A 218 -2.23 7.36 3.18
C PRO A 218 -0.83 6.90 2.77
N MET A 219 0.13 7.00 3.68
CA MET A 219 1.53 6.71 3.37
C MET A 219 2.28 6.06 4.53
N VAL A 220 3.18 5.14 4.20
CA VAL A 220 4.17 4.58 5.13
C VAL A 220 5.57 5.02 4.72
N VAL A 221 6.39 5.41 5.68
CA VAL A 221 7.80 5.70 5.46
C VAL A 221 8.62 4.42 5.61
N ALA A 222 9.17 3.93 4.50
CA ALA A 222 10.19 2.90 4.48
C ALA A 222 11.55 3.52 4.79
N ALA A 223 11.95 3.50 6.07
CA ALA A 223 13.25 3.98 6.51
C ALA A 223 14.36 3.03 6.05
N ASN A 224 14.93 3.28 4.87
CA ASN A 224 15.83 2.34 4.23
C ASN A 224 17.28 2.51 4.71
N LYS A 225 18.08 1.44 4.57
CA LYS A 225 19.48 1.31 5.01
C LYS A 225 19.66 1.26 6.53
N MET A 226 18.65 0.79 7.25
CA MET A 226 18.68 0.59 8.70
C MET A 226 19.71 -0.48 9.17
N ASP A 227 20.35 -1.17 8.24
CA ASP A 227 21.53 -2.03 8.48
C ASP A 227 22.83 -1.24 8.77
N THR A 228 22.76 0.09 8.85
CA THR A 228 23.89 0.98 9.15
C THR A 228 23.68 1.76 10.44
N GLY A 229 24.76 2.09 11.16
CA GLY A 229 24.68 2.87 12.40
C GLY A 229 24.16 4.30 12.19
N ALA A 230 24.55 4.95 11.08
CA ALA A 230 24.08 6.31 10.77
C ALA A 230 22.55 6.37 10.59
N ALA A 231 21.98 5.36 9.92
CA ALA A 231 20.53 5.26 9.78
C ALA A 231 19.83 5.04 11.13
N GLN A 232 20.42 4.25 12.01
CA GLN A 232 19.89 3.98 13.35
C GLN A 232 19.90 5.23 14.24
N ASP A 233 20.98 6.02 14.19
CA ASP A 233 21.07 7.29 14.92
C ASP A 233 20.00 8.29 14.43
N ASN A 234 19.79 8.37 13.11
CA ASN A 234 18.74 9.20 12.54
C ASN A 234 17.34 8.68 12.86
N TRP A 235 17.12 7.36 12.83
CA TRP A 235 15.86 6.74 13.21
C TRP A 235 15.40 7.18 14.60
N GLU A 236 16.28 7.09 15.61
CA GLU A 236 15.97 7.50 16.98
C GLU A 236 15.58 8.98 17.06
N ARG A 237 16.23 9.83 16.28
CA ARG A 237 15.97 11.28 16.25
C ARG A 237 14.67 11.64 15.54
N VAL A 238 14.40 11.01 14.40
CA VAL A 238 13.24 11.32 13.55
C VAL A 238 11.96 10.75 14.14
N THR A 239 11.97 9.48 14.56
CA THR A 239 10.77 8.82 15.12
C THR A 239 10.41 9.27 16.54
N ALA A 240 11.30 10.01 17.22
CA ALA A 240 11.01 10.66 18.51
C ALA A 240 10.45 12.08 18.37
N ASP A 241 10.36 12.61 17.16
CA ASP A 241 9.88 13.95 16.88
C ASP A 241 8.35 13.95 16.69
N PRO A 242 7.58 14.60 17.58
CA PRO A 242 6.11 14.60 17.53
C PRO A 242 5.52 15.19 16.25
N ASP A 243 6.29 16.00 15.51
CA ASP A 243 5.85 16.58 14.24
C ASP A 243 5.64 15.50 13.15
N TYR A 244 6.10 14.26 13.39
CA TYR A 244 5.95 13.11 12.49
C TYR A 244 5.09 11.98 13.08
N ASP A 245 4.37 12.21 14.18
CA ASP A 245 3.46 11.21 14.79
C ASP A 245 2.31 10.79 13.87
N HIS A 246 2.03 11.56 12.82
CA HIS A 246 1.02 11.24 11.79
C HIS A 246 1.52 10.26 10.72
N LEU A 247 2.81 9.88 10.75
CA LEU A 247 3.39 8.94 9.80
C LEU A 247 3.76 7.64 10.49
N THR A 248 3.46 6.54 9.81
CA THR A 248 3.97 5.22 10.20
C THR A 248 5.33 4.99 9.57
N PHE A 249 6.29 4.56 10.40
CA PHE A 249 7.66 4.27 9.99
C PHE A 249 7.95 2.77 10.12
N VAL A 250 8.56 2.20 9.09
CA VAL A 250 9.05 0.81 9.10
C VAL A 250 10.56 0.82 8.83
N PRO A 251 11.38 0.19 9.69
CA PRO A 251 12.82 0.07 9.45
C PRO A 251 13.08 -0.96 8.35
N VAL A 252 13.81 -0.56 7.29
CA VAL A 252 14.00 -1.38 6.09
C VAL A 252 15.47 -1.52 5.74
N SER A 253 15.85 -2.73 5.32
CA SER A 253 17.04 -2.97 4.51
C SER A 253 16.68 -3.67 3.21
N ALA A 254 16.43 -2.88 2.17
CA ALA A 254 16.16 -3.41 0.83
C ALA A 254 17.35 -4.21 0.27
N HIS A 255 18.57 -3.88 0.70
CA HIS A 255 19.76 -4.63 0.33
C HIS A 255 19.76 -6.03 0.93
N ALA A 256 19.43 -6.16 2.22
CA ALA A 256 19.31 -7.44 2.90
C ALA A 256 18.26 -8.33 2.24
N GLU A 257 17.04 -7.81 2.01
CA GLU A 257 15.96 -8.57 1.37
C GLU A 257 16.38 -9.11 0.00
N LYS A 258 16.96 -8.24 -0.84
CA LYS A 258 17.45 -8.64 -2.16
C LYS A 258 18.52 -9.72 -2.07
N ALA A 259 19.45 -9.61 -1.12
CA ALA A 259 20.52 -10.57 -0.94
C ALA A 259 19.99 -11.93 -0.48
N LEU A 260 19.01 -11.96 0.42
CA LEU A 260 18.37 -13.19 0.90
C LEU A 260 17.59 -13.88 -0.21
N LYS A 261 16.72 -13.17 -0.94
CA LYS A 261 15.99 -13.73 -2.09
C LYS A 261 16.92 -14.31 -3.16
N GLN A 262 17.97 -13.58 -3.52
CA GLN A 262 18.97 -14.09 -4.48
C GLN A 262 19.76 -15.28 -3.95
N GLY A 263 19.94 -15.40 -2.63
CA GLY A 263 20.54 -16.55 -1.99
C GLY A 263 19.65 -17.78 -2.09
N ASP A 264 18.36 -17.60 -1.82
CA ASP A 264 17.33 -18.64 -1.92
C ASP A 264 17.17 -19.17 -3.35
N GLU A 265 17.01 -18.27 -4.33
CA GLU A 265 16.94 -18.60 -5.76
C GLU A 265 18.15 -19.40 -6.26
N ARG A 266 19.32 -19.19 -5.65
CA ARG A 266 20.57 -19.87 -6.01
C ARG A 266 20.82 -21.16 -5.20
N GLY A 267 19.91 -21.52 -4.30
CA GLY A 267 20.05 -22.67 -3.40
C GLY A 267 21.24 -22.55 -2.45
N VAL A 268 21.59 -21.31 -2.07
CA VAL A 268 22.68 -21.01 -1.12
C VAL A 268 22.17 -20.99 0.32
N LEU A 269 20.93 -20.58 0.49
CA LEU A 269 20.21 -20.50 1.76
C LEU A 269 18.73 -20.81 1.50
N GLU A 270 17.96 -21.01 2.56
CA GLU A 270 16.50 -21.11 2.55
C GLU A 270 15.95 -19.86 3.23
N TYR A 271 15.16 -19.08 2.51
CA TYR A 271 14.54 -17.85 3.01
C TYR A 271 13.18 -17.62 2.37
N ARG A 272 12.21 -17.25 3.20
CA ARG A 272 10.90 -16.79 2.74
C ARG A 272 10.78 -15.29 2.98
N PRO A 273 10.32 -14.50 2.00
CA PRO A 273 10.21 -13.04 2.13
C PRO A 273 9.49 -12.59 3.41
N GLY A 274 10.16 -11.71 4.16
CA GLY A 274 9.67 -11.16 5.42
C GLY A 274 9.85 -12.05 6.65
N ASP A 275 10.45 -13.24 6.52
CA ASP A 275 10.73 -14.07 7.69
C ASP A 275 11.81 -13.45 8.58
N ALA A 276 11.67 -13.67 9.89
CA ALA A 276 12.60 -13.20 10.91
C ALA A 276 13.85 -14.09 11.05
N ASP A 277 14.05 -15.06 10.15
CA ASP A 277 15.23 -15.94 10.11
C ASP A 277 15.41 -16.53 8.71
N PHE A 278 16.58 -17.09 8.43
CA PHE A 278 16.92 -17.84 7.22
C PHE A 278 17.97 -18.91 7.54
N GLU A 279 18.02 -20.01 6.79
CA GLU A 279 19.00 -21.08 7.00
C GLU A 279 20.04 -21.11 5.87
N VAL A 280 21.34 -21.04 6.18
CA VAL A 280 22.39 -21.15 5.17
C VAL A 280 22.68 -22.63 4.89
N THR A 281 22.41 -23.08 3.67
CA THR A 281 22.51 -24.49 3.27
C THR A 281 23.79 -24.84 2.53
N ALA A 282 24.52 -23.83 2.03
CA ALA A 282 25.75 -24.00 1.26
C ALA A 282 27.02 -23.49 1.99
N ASP A 283 28.16 -24.12 1.71
CA ASP A 283 29.46 -23.63 2.15
C ASP A 283 29.85 -22.36 1.38
N LEU A 284 30.03 -21.26 2.10
CA LEU A 284 30.31 -19.95 1.54
C LEU A 284 31.76 -19.48 1.79
N PRO A 285 32.35 -18.72 0.85
CA PRO A 285 33.57 -17.97 1.13
C PRO A 285 33.38 -17.04 2.33
N ALA A 286 34.45 -16.84 3.13
CA ALA A 286 34.40 -16.08 4.37
C ALA A 286 33.76 -14.69 4.24
N GLU A 287 33.99 -13.99 3.12
CA GLU A 287 33.41 -12.67 2.86
C GLU A 287 31.88 -12.71 2.71
N LYS A 288 31.35 -13.72 2.00
CA LYS A 288 29.90 -13.90 1.83
C LYS A 288 29.24 -14.34 3.12
N ALA A 289 29.89 -15.25 3.87
CA ALA A 289 29.42 -15.66 5.18
C ALA A 289 29.34 -14.47 6.15
N ALA A 290 30.37 -13.62 6.18
CA ALA A 290 30.36 -12.38 6.99
C ALA A 290 29.32 -11.35 6.51
N GLY A 291 28.94 -11.37 5.23
CA GLY A 291 27.82 -10.58 4.70
C GLY A 291 26.47 -11.06 5.23
N LEU A 292 26.22 -12.37 5.16
CA LEU A 292 24.99 -12.97 5.69
C LEU A 292 24.88 -12.84 7.21
N GLU A 293 25.99 -12.93 7.94
CA GLU A 293 25.96 -12.73 9.39
C GLU A 293 25.49 -11.32 9.77
N ARG A 294 25.94 -10.28 9.05
CA ARG A 294 25.45 -8.91 9.25
C ARG A 294 23.97 -8.76 8.92
N ILE A 295 23.50 -9.46 7.88
CA ILE A 295 22.06 -9.50 7.56
C ILE A 295 21.28 -10.19 8.67
N ARG A 296 21.81 -11.30 9.23
CA ARG A 296 21.19 -12.00 10.36
C ARG A 296 21.09 -11.11 11.60
N GLU A 297 22.17 -10.40 11.96
CA GLU A 297 22.16 -9.43 13.06
C GLU A 297 21.07 -8.37 12.87
N PHE A 298 20.88 -7.86 11.64
CA PHE A 298 19.82 -6.92 11.31
C PHE A 298 18.43 -7.55 11.44
N VAL A 299 18.21 -8.70 10.81
CA VAL A 299 16.92 -9.40 10.82
C VAL A 299 16.51 -9.79 12.24
N ASP A 300 17.43 -10.27 13.06
CA ASP A 300 17.19 -10.59 14.48
C ASP A 300 16.81 -9.35 15.30
N ALA A 301 17.42 -8.20 15.00
CA ALA A 301 17.17 -6.95 15.73
C ALA A 301 15.81 -6.32 15.40
N TYR A 302 15.37 -6.42 14.14
CA TYR A 302 14.15 -5.75 13.65
C TYR A 302 13.00 -6.73 13.33
N GLY A 303 13.20 -8.04 13.50
CA GLY A 303 12.17 -9.05 13.24
C GLY A 303 11.94 -9.36 11.76
N GLY A 304 12.86 -8.97 10.88
CA GLY A 304 12.73 -9.09 9.44
C GLY A 304 13.61 -8.08 8.70
N THR A 305 13.48 -8.03 7.37
CA THR A 305 14.16 -7.03 6.54
C THR A 305 13.38 -5.72 6.39
N GLY A 306 12.11 -5.70 6.82
CA GLY A 306 11.16 -4.59 6.69
C GLY A 306 10.48 -4.44 5.32
N VAL A 307 10.99 -5.07 4.25
CA VAL A 307 10.41 -4.91 2.90
C VAL A 307 9.01 -5.50 2.80
N GLN A 308 8.81 -6.69 3.34
CA GLN A 308 7.51 -7.35 3.34
C GLN A 308 6.54 -6.68 4.33
N GLU A 309 7.06 -6.29 5.50
CA GLU A 309 6.31 -5.60 6.56
C GLU A 309 5.76 -4.26 6.09
N VAL A 310 6.55 -3.45 5.35
CA VAL A 310 6.05 -2.14 4.89
C VAL A 310 4.92 -2.25 3.86
N LEU A 311 4.91 -3.30 3.03
CA LEU A 311 3.79 -3.55 2.11
C LEU A 311 2.52 -3.96 2.87
N GLU A 312 2.68 -4.78 3.91
CA GLU A 312 1.60 -5.22 4.80
C GLU A 312 1.04 -4.06 5.62
N THR A 313 1.93 -3.24 6.19
CA THR A 313 1.58 -2.02 6.94
C THR A 313 0.83 -1.05 6.04
N ALA A 314 1.33 -0.78 4.84
CA ALA A 314 0.67 0.10 3.90
C ALA A 314 -0.75 -0.39 3.54
N LEU A 315 -0.90 -1.68 3.28
CA LEU A 315 -2.17 -2.21 2.80
C LEU A 315 -3.19 -2.46 3.92
N PHE A 316 -2.77 -3.05 5.03
CA PHE A 316 -3.68 -3.51 6.09
C PHE A 316 -3.81 -2.52 7.25
N GLU A 317 -2.77 -1.74 7.56
CA GLU A 317 -2.79 -0.80 8.68
C GLU A 317 -3.15 0.62 8.20
N GLU A 318 -2.42 1.15 7.23
CA GLU A 318 -2.64 2.52 6.74
C GLU A 318 -3.88 2.66 5.84
N LEU A 319 -4.05 1.74 4.89
CA LEU A 319 -5.22 1.75 4.01
C LEU A 319 -6.44 1.07 4.65
N GLY A 320 -6.24 0.27 5.71
CA GLY A 320 -7.30 -0.48 6.40
C GLY A 320 -7.87 -1.65 5.59
N ALA A 321 -7.23 -2.07 4.50
CA ALA A 321 -7.78 -3.13 3.66
C ALA A 321 -7.90 -4.45 4.44
N ILE A 322 -8.84 -5.31 4.03
CA ILE A 322 -9.10 -6.60 4.67
C ILE A 322 -8.90 -7.74 3.70
N ALA A 323 -8.36 -8.87 4.18
CA ALA A 323 -8.22 -10.08 3.39
C ALA A 323 -9.39 -11.02 3.67
N VAL A 324 -10.18 -11.40 2.66
CA VAL A 324 -11.35 -12.29 2.81
C VAL A 324 -11.17 -13.55 1.97
N PHE A 325 -11.51 -14.69 2.56
CA PHE A 325 -11.45 -15.99 1.92
C PHE A 325 -12.85 -16.46 1.50
N PRO A 326 -13.09 -16.79 0.22
CA PRO A 326 -14.32 -17.48 -0.17
C PRO A 326 -14.27 -18.92 0.33
N GLY A 327 -15.19 -19.24 1.22
CA GLY A 327 -15.33 -20.56 1.84
C GLY A 327 -16.58 -21.30 1.40
N ALA A 328 -16.77 -22.47 1.99
CA ALA A 328 -17.95 -23.31 1.87
C ALA A 328 -18.22 -24.00 3.21
N SER A 329 -19.45 -23.99 3.71
CA SER A 329 -19.82 -24.62 4.99
C SER A 329 -19.70 -26.14 4.96
N SER A 330 -19.73 -26.72 3.75
CA SER A 330 -19.54 -28.16 3.50
C SER A 330 -18.48 -28.34 2.42
N PRO A 331 -17.19 -28.20 2.78
CA PRO A 331 -16.10 -28.29 1.80
C PRO A 331 -16.00 -29.71 1.21
N GLN A 332 -15.62 -29.78 -0.06
CA GLN A 332 -15.28 -31.05 -0.70
C GLN A 332 -13.81 -31.37 -0.45
N ASP A 333 -13.50 -32.65 -0.23
CA ASP A 333 -12.12 -33.16 -0.11
C ASP A 333 -11.47 -33.36 -1.48
N ASP A 334 -11.63 -32.41 -2.39
CA ASP A 334 -11.06 -32.43 -3.75
C ASP A 334 -9.93 -31.42 -3.95
N GLY A 335 -9.57 -30.67 -2.91
CA GLY A 335 -8.55 -29.63 -2.94
C GLY A 335 -9.03 -28.30 -3.53
N THR A 336 -10.35 -28.07 -3.60
CA THR A 336 -10.94 -26.80 -4.07
C THR A 336 -11.34 -25.84 -2.96
N PHE A 337 -11.10 -26.19 -1.70
CA PHE A 337 -11.47 -25.36 -0.56
C PHE A 337 -10.43 -24.25 -0.31
N LEU A 338 -10.90 -23.01 -0.14
CA LEU A 338 -10.08 -21.81 0.17
C LEU A 338 -8.93 -21.58 -0.82
N GLN A 339 -9.20 -21.78 -2.11
CA GLN A 339 -8.22 -21.55 -3.18
C GLN A 339 -7.98 -20.08 -3.48
N ASP A 340 -8.91 -19.21 -3.09
CA ASP A 340 -8.78 -17.77 -3.31
C ASP A 340 -8.63 -17.03 -1.98
N CYS A 341 -8.10 -15.82 -2.07
CA CYS A 341 -8.04 -14.85 -0.97
C CYS A 341 -8.01 -13.49 -1.64
N PHE A 342 -8.98 -12.65 -1.29
CA PHE A 342 -9.16 -11.34 -1.93
C PHE A 342 -8.89 -10.25 -0.92
N VAL A 343 -8.27 -9.15 -1.37
CA VAL A 343 -8.13 -7.94 -0.56
C VAL A 343 -9.23 -6.98 -0.94
N LEU A 344 -9.98 -6.51 0.05
CA LEU A 344 -11.13 -5.62 -0.09
C LEU A 344 -10.96 -4.35 0.77
N PRO A 345 -11.70 -3.27 0.47
CA PRO A 345 -11.73 -2.08 1.32
C PRO A 345 -12.19 -2.37 2.74
N ASP A 346 -11.74 -1.57 3.69
CA ASP A 346 -12.34 -1.52 5.02
C ASP A 346 -13.85 -1.24 4.91
N GLY A 347 -14.62 -1.81 5.84
CA GLY A 347 -16.08 -1.68 5.84
C GLY A 347 -16.81 -2.39 4.69
N SER A 348 -16.10 -3.16 3.84
CA SER A 348 -16.75 -3.97 2.79
C SER A 348 -17.75 -4.93 3.40
N THR A 349 -18.94 -4.99 2.81
CA THR A 349 -20.02 -5.86 3.29
C THR A 349 -20.02 -7.22 2.60
N ALA A 350 -20.85 -8.15 3.10
CA ALA A 350 -21.06 -9.44 2.45
C ALA A 350 -21.63 -9.31 1.02
N GLU A 351 -22.45 -8.28 0.76
CA GLU A 351 -22.94 -7.98 -0.59
C GLU A 351 -21.83 -7.42 -1.49
N ASP A 352 -21.00 -6.50 -0.98
CA ASP A 352 -19.84 -5.99 -1.73
C ASP A 352 -18.90 -7.12 -2.12
N PHE A 353 -18.66 -8.07 -1.21
CA PHE A 353 -17.87 -9.26 -1.49
C PHE A 353 -18.52 -10.13 -2.59
N ALA A 354 -19.85 -10.29 -2.58
CA ALA A 354 -20.56 -11.00 -3.64
C ALA A 354 -20.39 -10.34 -5.01
N TYR A 355 -20.52 -9.01 -5.09
CA TYR A 355 -20.27 -8.23 -6.31
C TYR A 355 -18.81 -8.28 -6.75
N PHE A 356 -17.88 -8.31 -5.80
CA PHE A 356 -16.46 -8.45 -6.07
C PHE A 356 -16.16 -9.80 -6.75
N LEU A 357 -16.78 -10.89 -6.29
CA LEU A 357 -16.63 -12.21 -6.89
C LEU A 357 -17.18 -12.23 -8.33
N HIS A 358 -18.42 -11.77 -8.53
CA HIS A 358 -19.04 -11.62 -9.83
C HIS A 358 -20.34 -10.81 -9.75
N SER A 359 -20.67 -10.01 -10.78
CA SER A 359 -21.92 -9.24 -10.82
C SER A 359 -23.17 -10.12 -10.67
N ASP A 360 -23.21 -11.27 -11.35
CA ASP A 360 -24.34 -12.20 -11.25
C ASP A 360 -24.48 -12.82 -9.85
N ILE A 361 -23.39 -12.97 -9.09
CA ILE A 361 -23.45 -13.47 -7.71
C ILE A 361 -24.08 -12.40 -6.80
N GLY A 362 -23.63 -11.15 -6.95
CA GLY A 362 -24.20 -9.99 -6.26
C GLY A 362 -25.67 -9.76 -6.58
N ASP A 363 -26.04 -9.71 -7.85
CA ASP A 363 -27.44 -9.50 -8.27
C ASP A 363 -28.40 -10.60 -7.78
N GLY A 364 -27.88 -11.82 -7.56
CA GLY A 364 -28.62 -12.95 -7.01
C GLY A 364 -28.45 -13.15 -5.50
N PHE A 365 -27.79 -12.25 -4.79
CA PHE A 365 -27.44 -12.43 -3.38
C PHE A 365 -28.68 -12.69 -2.52
N LEU A 366 -28.62 -13.74 -1.69
CA LEU A 366 -29.66 -14.07 -0.72
C LEU A 366 -29.21 -13.79 0.71
N HIS A 367 -28.06 -14.34 1.07
CA HIS A 367 -27.37 -14.15 2.34
C HIS A 367 -25.95 -14.71 2.22
N ALA A 368 -25.12 -14.45 3.21
CA ALA A 368 -23.84 -15.10 3.35
C ALA A 368 -23.77 -15.94 4.62
N HIS A 369 -22.78 -16.81 4.70
CA HIS A 369 -22.46 -17.61 5.87
C HIS A 369 -21.01 -17.37 6.27
N ASP A 370 -20.80 -16.96 7.51
CA ASP A 370 -19.48 -17.03 8.14
C ASP A 370 -19.22 -18.49 8.51
N VAL A 371 -18.26 -19.09 7.80
CA VAL A 371 -17.91 -20.50 7.91
C VAL A 371 -17.24 -20.81 9.25
N ARG A 372 -16.53 -19.85 9.87
CA ARG A 372 -15.90 -20.04 11.19
C ARG A 372 -16.94 -20.08 12.30
N SER A 373 -17.85 -19.11 12.34
CA SER A 373 -18.87 -19.05 13.39
C SER A 373 -20.10 -19.92 13.11
N GLY A 374 -20.28 -20.36 11.85
CA GLY A 374 -21.45 -21.09 11.38
C GLY A 374 -22.71 -20.23 11.34
N ARG A 375 -22.58 -18.90 11.39
CA ARG A 375 -23.70 -17.96 11.43
C ARG A 375 -24.05 -17.49 10.02
N GLN A 376 -25.35 -17.35 9.78
CA GLN A 376 -25.84 -16.63 8.62
C GLN A 376 -25.71 -15.12 8.87
N VAL A 377 -25.19 -14.40 7.90
CA VAL A 377 -25.04 -12.94 7.92
C VAL A 377 -25.85 -12.29 6.78
N GLY A 378 -26.30 -11.06 7.01
CA GLY A 378 -27.08 -10.28 6.05
C GLY A 378 -26.21 -9.62 4.98
N ALA A 379 -26.83 -8.87 4.07
CA ALA A 379 -26.14 -8.10 3.04
C ALA A 379 -25.23 -7.03 3.66
N ASP A 380 -25.78 -6.20 4.55
CA ASP A 380 -25.10 -5.08 5.21
C ASP A 380 -24.10 -5.49 6.32
N ALA A 381 -23.76 -6.79 6.42
CA ALA A 381 -22.80 -7.24 7.42
C ALA A 381 -21.39 -6.90 6.94
N GLU A 382 -20.72 -5.99 7.64
CA GLU A 382 -19.31 -5.67 7.45
C GLU A 382 -18.45 -6.92 7.71
N LEU A 383 -17.44 -7.12 6.86
CA LEU A 383 -16.51 -8.24 6.92
C LEU A 383 -15.25 -7.84 7.68
N ASP A 384 -14.72 -8.78 8.45
CA ASP A 384 -13.47 -8.59 9.18
C ASP A 384 -12.27 -9.19 8.44
N HIS A 385 -11.07 -8.73 8.79
CA HIS A 385 -9.82 -9.29 8.25
C HIS A 385 -9.73 -10.80 8.55
N ARG A 386 -9.42 -11.58 7.50
CA ARG A 386 -9.41 -13.04 7.42
C ARG A 386 -10.76 -13.72 7.46
N ASP A 387 -11.87 -13.03 7.30
CA ASP A 387 -13.17 -13.70 7.28
C ASP A 387 -13.26 -14.79 6.21
N VAL A 388 -14.00 -15.84 6.54
CA VAL A 388 -14.23 -16.99 5.65
C VAL A 388 -15.71 -17.04 5.31
N ILE A 389 -16.05 -16.56 4.12
CA ILE A 389 -17.43 -16.26 3.74
C ILE A 389 -17.88 -17.17 2.60
N GLU A 390 -19.01 -17.85 2.81
CA GLU A 390 -19.75 -18.55 1.77
C GLU A 390 -20.95 -17.71 1.33
N ILE A 391 -20.99 -17.32 0.05
CA ILE A 391 -22.11 -16.58 -0.52
C ILE A 391 -23.19 -17.54 -1.01
N THR A 392 -24.44 -17.31 -0.59
CA THR A 392 -25.61 -18.00 -1.15
C THR A 392 -26.32 -17.08 -2.13
N THR A 393 -26.46 -17.54 -3.38
CA THR A 393 -27.07 -16.79 -4.47
C THR A 393 -28.18 -17.60 -5.16
N THR A 394 -29.12 -16.93 -5.83
CA THR A 394 -30.18 -17.59 -6.61
C THR A 394 -29.71 -18.14 -7.94
N ASN A 395 -28.52 -17.73 -8.40
CA ASN A 395 -27.99 -18.01 -9.74
C ASN A 395 -27.13 -19.27 -9.80
#